data_AF-A0A496L866-F1
#
_entry.id   AF-A0A496L866-F1
#
_cell.length_a   1.000
_cell.length_b   1.000
_cell.length_c   1.000
_cell.angle_alpha   90.00
_cell.angle_beta   90.00
_cell.angle_gamma   90.00
#
_symmetry.space_group_name_H-M   'P 1'
#
loop_
_entity.id
_entity.type
_entity.pdbx_description
1 polymer ?
#
loop_
_entity_poly.entity_id
_entity_poly.type
_entity_poly.pdbx_seq_one_letter_code
_entity_poly.pdbx_strand_id
1 'polypeptide(L)'
;RNIRSVLVSCLFYCGKLEQANELAARHIEESAELEMKDLITAGHVALCLKMQDIAIERYQKAIAKAKDLKGFIDVFSADNNLLLHNGVDSNEVQLIIEKILIDKFR
;
A
#
# COMPACT_ATOMS: atom_id res chain seq x y z
N ARG A 1 -3.85 14.74 -8.79
CA ARG A 1 -4.33 13.77 -7.77
C ARG A 1 -5.75 13.36 -8.10
N ASN A 2 -5.98 12.07 -8.29
CA ASN A 2 -7.30 11.50 -8.56
C ASN A 2 -8.17 11.55 -7.29
N ILE A 3 -9.45 11.96 -7.40
CA ILE A 3 -10.40 12.00 -6.27
C ILE A 3 -10.53 10.63 -5.60
N ARG A 4 -10.48 9.53 -6.37
CA ARG A 4 -10.59 8.17 -5.83
C ARG A 4 -9.43 7.85 -4.90
N SER A 5 -8.18 8.17 -5.29
CA SER A 5 -6.99 8.01 -4.44
C SER A 5 -7.10 8.74 -3.11
N VAL A 6 -7.61 9.98 -3.15
CA VAL A 6 -7.81 10.79 -1.95
C VAL A 6 -8.85 10.14 -1.04
N LEU A 7 -9.95 9.66 -1.61
CA LEU A 7 -11.00 9.00 -0.82
C LEU A 7 -10.53 7.68 -0.20
N VAL A 8 -9.77 6.85 -0.93
CA VAL A 8 -9.13 5.64 -0.38
C VAL A 8 -8.25 6.01 0.82
N SER A 9 -7.42 7.04 0.67
CA SER A 9 -6.55 7.52 1.75
C SER A 9 -7.38 7.97 2.97
N CYS A 10 -8.44 8.76 2.77
CA CYS A 10 -9.31 9.20 3.87
C CYS A 10 -9.97 8.01 4.58
N LEU A 11 -10.50 7.03 3.85
CA LEU A 11 -11.09 5.82 4.44
C LEU A 11 -10.06 5.04 5.25
N PHE A 12 -8.83 4.92 4.74
CA PHE A 12 -7.71 4.30 5.44
C PHE A 12 -7.35 5.06 6.75
N TYR A 13 -7.20 6.39 6.69
CA TYR A 13 -6.94 7.23 7.88
C TYR A 13 -8.06 7.13 8.93
N CYS A 14 -9.29 6.87 8.51
CA CYS A 14 -10.45 6.68 9.39
C CYS A 14 -10.63 5.23 9.88
N GLY A 15 -9.75 4.29 9.53
CA GLY A 15 -9.88 2.88 9.89
C GLY A 15 -11.07 2.17 9.22
N LYS A 16 -11.66 2.75 8.16
CA LYS A 16 -12.74 2.13 7.36
C LYS A 16 -12.14 1.20 6.31
N LEU A 17 -11.45 0.17 6.76
CA LEU A 17 -10.53 -0.64 5.94
C LEU A 17 -11.24 -1.40 4.82
N GLU A 18 -12.42 -1.98 5.08
CA GLU A 18 -13.18 -2.73 4.07
C GLU A 18 -13.63 -1.81 2.93
N GLN A 19 -14.18 -0.64 3.27
CA GLN A 19 -14.58 0.38 2.29
C GLN A 19 -13.37 0.90 1.50
N ALA A 20 -12.24 1.11 2.18
CA ALA A 20 -11.00 1.50 1.54
C ALA A 20 -10.53 0.44 0.53
N ASN A 21 -10.63 -0.85 0.89
CA ASN A 21 -10.18 -1.95 0.05
C ASN A 21 -11.07 -2.13 -1.19
N GLU A 22 -12.39 -2.10 -1.03
CA GLU A 22 -13.33 -2.19 -2.15
C GLU A 22 -13.14 -1.03 -3.13
N LEU A 23 -12.95 0.18 -2.63
CA LEU A 23 -12.70 1.34 -3.48
C LEU A 23 -11.32 1.26 -4.15
N ALA A 24 -10.29 0.83 -3.43
CA ALA A 24 -8.95 0.66 -3.97
C ALA A 24 -8.91 -0.41 -5.07
N ALA A 25 -9.58 -1.55 -4.87
CA ALA A 25 -9.66 -2.62 -5.87
C ALA A 25 -10.30 -2.13 -7.17
N ARG A 26 -11.48 -1.50 -7.09
CA ARG A 26 -12.14 -0.88 -8.25
C ARG A 26 -11.27 0.18 -8.91
N HIS A 27 -10.63 1.03 -8.10
CA HIS A 27 -9.75 2.07 -8.63
C HIS A 27 -8.57 1.47 -9.41
N ILE A 28 -7.99 0.38 -8.90
CA ILE A 28 -6.88 -0.34 -9.53
C ILE A 28 -7.31 -0.97 -10.87
N GLU A 29 -8.49 -1.58 -10.90
CA GLU A 29 -9.04 -2.23 -12.10
C GLU A 29 -9.43 -1.23 -13.20
N GLU A 30 -10.00 -0.09 -12.80
CA GLU A 30 -10.57 0.89 -13.73
C GLU A 30 -9.58 1.95 -14.23
N SER A 31 -8.39 2.06 -13.61
CA SER A 31 -7.49 3.19 -13.87
C SER A 31 -6.17 2.75 -14.51
N ALA A 32 -5.90 3.27 -15.71
CA ALA A 32 -4.64 3.04 -16.41
C ALA A 32 -3.43 3.77 -15.77
N GLU A 33 -3.69 4.83 -14.97
CA GLU A 33 -2.66 5.74 -14.46
C GLU A 33 -2.60 5.77 -12.92
N LEU A 34 -2.35 4.62 -12.30
CA LEU A 34 -2.05 4.59 -10.86
C LEU A 34 -0.64 5.13 -10.60
N GLU A 35 -0.53 6.06 -9.64
CA GLU A 35 0.74 6.50 -9.10
C GLU A 35 1.28 5.46 -8.10
N MET A 36 2.59 5.49 -7.86
CA MET A 36 3.25 4.64 -6.85
C MET A 36 2.56 4.75 -5.49
N LYS A 37 2.17 5.96 -5.08
CA LYS A 37 1.52 6.21 -3.79
C LYS A 37 0.15 5.53 -3.71
N ASP A 38 -0.64 5.51 -4.79
CA ASP A 38 -1.96 4.87 -4.81
C ASP A 38 -1.84 3.37 -4.52
N LEU A 39 -0.85 2.73 -5.14
CA LEU A 39 -0.55 1.32 -4.96
C LEU A 39 -0.01 1.01 -3.56
N ILE A 40 0.84 1.88 -3.00
CA ILE A 40 1.32 1.77 -1.62
C ILE A 40 0.14 1.86 -0.65
N THR A 41 -0.71 2.87 -0.77
CA THR A 41 -1.88 3.03 0.10
C THR A 41 -2.83 1.83 -0.01
N ALA A 42 -3.08 1.33 -1.23
CA ALA A 42 -3.87 0.12 -1.41
C ALA A 42 -3.20 -1.10 -0.78
N GLY A 43 -1.87 -1.22 -0.86
CA GLY A 43 -1.11 -2.25 -0.17
C GLY A 43 -1.26 -2.17 1.35
N HIS A 44 -1.15 -0.97 1.93
CA HIS A 44 -1.34 -0.74 3.37
C HIS A 44 -2.72 -1.17 3.83
N VAL A 45 -3.77 -0.81 3.08
CA VAL A 45 -5.15 -1.22 3.37
C VAL A 45 -5.30 -2.75 3.36
N ALA A 46 -4.76 -3.43 2.34
CA ALA A 46 -4.78 -4.89 2.28
C ALA A 46 -4.03 -5.54 3.44
N LEU A 47 -2.90 -4.95 3.83
CA LEU A 47 -2.10 -5.45 4.95
C LEU A 47 -2.85 -5.33 6.27
N CYS A 48 -3.52 -4.20 6.53
CA CYS A 48 -4.37 -4.05 7.71
C CYS A 48 -5.51 -5.07 7.76
N LEU A 49 -6.02 -5.49 6.59
CA LEU A 49 -7.04 -6.53 6.46
C LEU A 49 -6.46 -7.97 6.48
N LYS A 50 -5.18 -8.13 6.79
CA LYS A 50 -4.46 -9.42 6.79
C LYS A 50 -4.47 -10.15 5.45
N MET A 51 -4.66 -9.42 4.35
CA MET A 51 -4.60 -9.92 2.97
C MET A 51 -3.17 -9.78 2.42
N GLN A 52 -2.21 -10.50 3.01
CA GLN A 52 -0.78 -10.30 2.76
C GLN A 52 -0.39 -10.47 1.29
N ASP A 53 -0.92 -11.48 0.59
CA ASP A 53 -0.60 -11.73 -0.83
C ASP A 53 -0.97 -10.53 -1.71
N ILE A 54 -2.16 -9.96 -1.48
CA ILE A 54 -2.65 -8.77 -2.18
C ILE A 54 -1.81 -7.55 -1.83
N ALA A 55 -1.42 -7.40 -0.56
CA ALA A 55 -0.56 -6.31 -0.14
C ALA A 55 0.79 -6.37 -0.88
N ILE A 56 1.43 -7.53 -0.89
CA ILE A 56 2.71 -7.78 -1.58
C ILE A 56 2.58 -7.47 -3.07
N GLU A 57 1.54 -7.97 -3.75
CA GLU A 57 1.31 -7.69 -5.17
C GLU A 57 1.22 -6.18 -5.44
N ARG A 58 0.46 -5.45 -4.60
CA ARG A 58 0.30 -4.00 -4.73
C ARG A 58 1.63 -3.27 -4.50
N TYR A 59 2.42 -3.67 -3.51
CA TYR A 59 3.74 -3.08 -3.28
C TYR A 59 4.74 -3.39 -4.39
N GLN A 60 4.71 -4.61 -4.96
CA GLN A 60 5.53 -4.97 -6.11
C GLN A 60 5.21 -4.09 -7.34
N LYS A 61 3.93 -3.82 -7.59
CA LYS A 61 3.51 -2.85 -8.63
C LYS A 61 4.00 -1.44 -8.30
N ALA A 62 3.96 -1.04 -7.03
CA ALA A 62 4.42 0.27 -6.60
C ALA A 62 5.94 0.46 -6.79
N ILE A 63 6.78 -0.48 -6.32
CA ILE A 63 8.24 -0.41 -6.46
C ILE A 63 8.69 -0.54 -7.93
N ALA A 64 7.87 -1.11 -8.81
CA ALA A 64 8.10 -1.09 -10.25
C ALA A 64 7.90 0.31 -10.87
N LYS A 65 7.04 1.15 -10.28
CA LYS A 65 6.80 2.55 -10.67
C LYS A 65 7.71 3.55 -9.96
N ALA A 66 8.43 3.12 -8.93
CA ALA A 66 9.33 3.97 -8.17
C ALA A 66 10.48 4.45 -9.05
N LYS A 67 10.78 5.77 -8.98
CA LYS A 67 11.96 6.35 -9.64
C LYS A 67 13.25 5.74 -9.10
N ASP A 68 13.29 5.55 -7.78
CA ASP A 68 14.40 4.95 -7.05
C ASP A 68 13.87 4.28 -5.78
N LEU A 69 14.72 3.43 -5.18
CA LEU A 69 14.35 2.67 -4.00
C LEU A 69 14.05 3.55 -2.78
N LYS A 70 14.80 4.64 -2.63
CA LYS A 70 14.64 5.58 -1.52
C LYS A 70 13.25 6.21 -1.54
N GLY A 71 12.79 6.67 -2.70
CA GLY A 71 11.47 7.26 -2.88
C GLY A 71 10.34 6.28 -2.57
N PHE A 72 10.50 5.00 -2.92
CA PHE A 72 9.55 3.96 -2.51
C PHE A 72 9.51 3.80 -0.99
N ILE A 73 10.66 3.64 -0.34
CA ILE A 73 10.76 3.48 1.11
C ILE A 73 10.21 4.69 1.86
N ASP A 74 10.52 5.91 1.39
CA ASP A 74 10.02 7.16 1.98
C ASP A 74 8.48 7.22 1.93
N VAL A 75 7.85 6.81 0.83
CA VAL A 75 6.37 6.80 0.72
C VAL A 75 5.74 5.65 1.48
N PHE A 76 6.35 4.45 1.46
CA PHE A 76 5.87 3.29 2.22
C PHE A 76 5.89 3.58 3.73
N SER A 77 7.03 4.04 4.25
CA SER A 77 7.22 4.24 5.69
C SER A 77 6.43 5.42 6.27
N ALA A 78 5.93 6.32 5.43
CA ALA A 78 5.16 7.49 5.84
C ALA A 78 3.89 7.15 6.65
N ASP A 79 3.28 5.98 6.39
CA ASP A 79 2.06 5.54 7.06
C ASP A 79 2.30 4.42 8.09
N ASN A 80 3.55 4.16 8.52
CA ASN A 80 3.88 3.10 9.48
C ASN A 80 3.06 3.19 10.78
N ASN A 81 2.93 4.38 11.35
CA ASN A 81 2.13 4.57 12.57
C ASN A 81 0.66 4.18 12.37
N LEU A 82 0.13 4.38 11.16
CA LEU A 82 -1.24 4.03 10.83
C LEU A 82 -1.41 2.52 10.63
N LEU A 83 -0.44 1.83 10.04
CA LEU A 83 -0.40 0.37 9.98
C LEU A 83 -0.45 -0.22 11.39
N LEU A 84 0.42 0.27 12.29
CA LEU A 84 0.46 -0.19 13.68
C LEU A 84 -0.85 0.09 14.41
N HIS A 85 -1.42 1.29 14.24
CA HIS A 85 -2.71 1.66 14.84
C HIS A 85 -3.86 0.74 14.38
N ASN A 86 -3.82 0.26 13.14
CA ASN A 86 -4.80 -0.65 12.57
C ASN A 86 -4.46 -2.15 12.80
N GLY A 87 -3.55 -2.46 13.73
CA GLY A 87 -3.30 -3.83 14.18
C GLY A 87 -2.31 -4.63 13.33
N VAL A 88 -1.49 -3.97 12.51
CA VAL A 88 -0.32 -4.60 11.87
C VAL A 88 0.82 -4.62 12.87
N ASP A 89 1.48 -5.78 13.02
CA ASP A 89 2.64 -5.88 13.90
C ASP A 89 3.87 -5.20 13.25
N SER A 90 4.75 -4.58 14.04
CA SER A 90 5.94 -3.92 13.48
C SER A 90 6.87 -4.91 12.78
N ASN A 91 6.98 -6.14 13.28
CA ASN A 91 7.74 -7.19 12.63
C ASN A 91 7.09 -7.64 11.32
N GLU A 92 5.75 -7.63 11.24
CA GLU A 92 5.01 -7.90 10.00
C GLU A 92 5.35 -6.85 8.92
N VAL A 93 5.37 -5.57 9.29
CA VAL A 93 5.80 -4.49 8.37
C VAL A 93 7.24 -4.71 7.89
N GLN A 94 8.15 -5.03 8.81
CA GLN A 94 9.57 -5.27 8.50
C GLN A 94 9.75 -6.48 7.57
N LEU A 95 9.09 -7.59 7.84
CA LEU A 95 9.17 -8.80 7.02
C LEU A 95 8.66 -8.56 5.60
N ILE A 96 7.56 -7.80 5.46
CA ILE A 96 7.00 -7.48 4.15
C ILE A 96 7.93 -6.59 3.34
N ILE A 97 8.48 -5.53 3.94
CA ILE A 97 9.41 -4.66 3.21
C ILE A 97 10.66 -5.43 2.80
N GLU A 98 11.23 -6.26 3.68
CA GLU A 98 12.38 -7.12 3.35
C GLU A 98 12.06 -8.05 2.18
N LYS A 99 10.89 -8.69 2.19
CA LYS A 99 10.45 -9.55 1.09
C LYS A 99 10.36 -8.79 -0.24
N ILE A 100 9.73 -7.61 -0.26
CA ILE A 100 9.60 -6.79 -1.48
C ILE A 100 10.97 -6.39 -2.02
N LEU A 101 11.90 -6.01 -1.13
CA LEU A 101 13.24 -5.60 -1.51
C LEU A 101 14.05 -6.78 -2.06
N ILE A 102 14.01 -7.95 -1.42
CA ILE A 102 14.68 -9.16 -1.91
C ILE A 102 14.13 -9.55 -3.29
N ASP A 103 12.81 -9.59 -3.45
CA ASP A 103 12.17 -9.97 -4.70
C ASP A 103 12.44 -8.96 -5.83
N LYS A 104 12.74 -7.69 -5.52
CA LYS A 104 13.12 -6.66 -6.51
C LYS A 104 14.52 -6.87 -7.10
N PHE A 105 15.44 -7.48 -6.35
CA PHE A 105 16.84 -7.68 -6.74
C PHE A 105 17.18 -9.13 -7.12
N ARG A 106 16.20 -10.03 -7.10
CA ARG A 106 16.28 -11.35 -7.71
C ARG A 106 15.95 -11.28 -9.19
#